data_AF-A0A183L3T7-F1
#
_entry.id   AF-A0A183L3T7-F1
#
_cell.length_a   1.000
_cell.length_b   1.000
_cell.length_c   1.000
_cell.angle_alpha   90.00
_cell.angle_beta   90.00
_cell.angle_gamma   90.00
#
_symmetry.space_group_name_H-M   'P 1'
#
loop_
_entity.id
_entity.type
_entity.pdbx_description
1 polymer ?
#
loop_
_entity_poly.entity_id
_entity_poly.type
_entity_poly.pdbx_seq_one_letter_code
_entity_poly.pdbx_strand_id
1 'polypeptide(L)'
;MCVLEFINRPEKPLYHLEHFIEGTYRKYNSNSGFVDDLSRNTPQAFSHFTFERSGHRLIVVDIQGVGNLWTDPQIHTFDGKSYGDGNLGIRGMALFFYTHRCNPLCLALSLSAFDLPINEKLSTPFSQLSMEAADNQTENTNGISDNNNVS
;
A
#
# COMPACT_ATOMS: atom_id res chain seq x y z
N MET A 1 -16.80 -17.24 1.03
CA MET A 1 -16.09 -18.20 0.16
C MET A 1 -16.47 -19.61 0.57
N CYS A 2 -16.70 -20.51 -0.37
CA CYS A 2 -16.82 -21.95 -0.13
C CYS A 2 -16.07 -22.73 -1.21
N VAL A 3 -15.83 -24.01 -0.96
CA VAL A 3 -15.25 -24.94 -1.95
C VAL A 3 -16.37 -25.84 -2.45
N LEU A 4 -16.52 -25.95 -3.77
CA LEU A 4 -17.50 -26.81 -4.43
C LEU A 4 -16.79 -27.95 -5.15
N GLU A 5 -17.27 -29.18 -4.93
CA GLU A 5 -16.88 -30.36 -5.71
C GLU A 5 -17.91 -30.62 -6.80
N PHE A 6 -17.48 -30.65 -8.06
CA PHE A 6 -18.37 -30.97 -9.18
C PHE A 6 -18.43 -32.49 -9.35
N ILE A 7 -19.17 -33.16 -8.46
CA ILE A 7 -19.23 -34.63 -8.35
C ILE A 7 -19.65 -35.37 -9.63
N ASN A 8 -20.35 -34.68 -10.54
CA ASN A 8 -20.85 -35.24 -11.81
C ASN A 8 -19.87 -35.06 -12.98
N ARG A 9 -18.66 -34.52 -12.76
CA ARG A 9 -17.61 -34.38 -13.80
C ARG A 9 -16.50 -35.42 -13.60
N PRO A 10 -15.83 -35.87 -14.68
CA PRO A 10 -14.61 -36.66 -14.55
C PRO A 10 -13.62 -35.97 -13.61
N GLU A 11 -12.94 -36.76 -12.77
CA GLU A 11 -11.96 -36.30 -11.77
C GLU A 11 -12.53 -35.45 -10.62
N LYS A 12 -13.85 -35.19 -10.59
CA LYS A 12 -14.56 -34.46 -9.52
C LYS A 12 -13.81 -33.17 -9.09
N PRO A 13 -13.57 -32.23 -10.02
CA PRO A 13 -12.76 -31.06 -9.74
C PRO A 13 -13.36 -30.18 -8.64
N LEU A 14 -12.47 -29.55 -7.88
CA LEU A 14 -12.79 -28.58 -6.84
C LEU A 14 -12.68 -27.15 -7.38
N TYR A 15 -13.61 -26.29 -6.97
CA TYR A 15 -13.62 -24.87 -7.30
C TYR A 15 -13.85 -24.02 -6.07
N HIS A 16 -13.26 -22.82 -6.04
CA HIS A 16 -13.62 -21.79 -5.07
C HIS A 16 -14.82 -21.02 -5.60
N LEU A 17 -15.81 -20.80 -4.74
CA LEU A 17 -16.95 -19.94 -5.02
C LEU A 17 -17.01 -18.81 -4.00
N GLU A 18 -17.33 -17.63 -4.50
CA GLU A 18 -17.55 -16.43 -3.70
C GLU A 18 -18.74 -15.63 -4.25
N HIS A 19 -19.17 -14.64 -3.47
CA HIS A 19 -20.24 -13.76 -3.92
C HIS A 19 -19.71 -12.83 -5.00
N PHE A 20 -20.50 -12.65 -6.05
CA PHE A 20 -20.24 -11.58 -7.01
C PHE A 20 -20.30 -10.22 -6.31
N ILE A 21 -19.31 -9.37 -6.58
CA ILE A 21 -19.24 -8.02 -6.05
C ILE A 21 -19.51 -7.06 -7.21
N GLU A 22 -20.63 -6.36 -7.14
CA GLU A 22 -21.02 -5.38 -8.17
C GLU A 22 -20.17 -4.10 -8.09
N GLY A 23 -19.65 -3.66 -9.23
CA GLY A 23 -18.94 -2.39 -9.40
C GLY A 23 -17.57 -2.54 -10.06
N THR A 24 -16.79 -1.45 -10.04
CA THR A 24 -15.47 -1.42 -10.69
C THR A 24 -14.42 -2.12 -9.83
N TYR A 25 -13.98 -3.29 -10.29
CA TYR A 25 -12.91 -4.04 -9.65
C TYR A 25 -11.58 -3.29 -9.74
N ARG A 26 -10.85 -3.27 -8.63
CA ARG A 26 -9.54 -2.63 -8.54
C ARG A 26 -8.58 -3.43 -7.67
N LYS A 27 -7.33 -3.54 -8.12
CA LYS A 27 -6.22 -4.11 -7.35
C LYS A 27 -5.36 -2.96 -6.81
N TYR A 28 -5.25 -2.84 -5.49
CA TYR A 28 -4.62 -1.70 -4.82
C TYR A 28 -3.13 -1.95 -4.51
N ASN A 29 -2.77 -3.19 -4.19
CA ASN A 29 -1.38 -3.65 -4.12
C ASN A 29 -1.27 -5.10 -4.59
N SER A 30 -0.04 -5.60 -4.74
CA SER A 30 0.22 -7.03 -5.01
C SER A 30 1.00 -7.72 -3.92
N ASN A 31 1.03 -9.05 -3.96
CA ASN A 31 1.94 -9.87 -3.17
C ASN A 31 3.44 -9.70 -3.51
N SER A 32 3.77 -9.00 -4.59
CA SER A 32 5.14 -8.82 -5.11
C SER A 32 5.61 -7.36 -5.10
N GLY A 33 4.92 -6.49 -4.34
CA GLY A 33 5.33 -5.10 -4.12
C GLY A 33 4.78 -4.08 -5.11
N PHE A 34 3.87 -4.46 -6.03
CA PHE A 34 3.16 -3.48 -6.84
C PHE A 34 2.23 -2.64 -5.95
N VAL A 35 2.18 -1.34 -6.20
CA VAL A 35 1.23 -0.38 -5.63
C VAL A 35 0.58 0.36 -6.78
N ASP A 36 -0.74 0.49 -6.72
CA ASP A 36 -1.50 1.23 -7.73
C ASP A 36 -1.34 2.75 -7.56
N ASP A 37 -1.10 3.45 -8.68
CA ASP A 37 -0.74 4.87 -8.69
C ASP A 37 -1.86 5.80 -8.18
N LEU A 38 -3.13 5.38 -8.25
CA LEU A 38 -4.25 6.10 -7.63
C LEU A 38 -4.77 5.35 -6.39
N SER A 39 -3.90 4.65 -5.67
CA SER A 39 -4.31 3.86 -4.52
C SER A 39 -4.83 4.75 -3.39
N ARG A 40 -5.89 4.26 -2.76
CA ARG A 40 -6.47 4.87 -1.57
C ARG A 40 -5.55 4.62 -0.38
N ASN A 41 -5.62 5.48 0.63
CA ASN A 41 -4.85 5.31 1.86
C ASN A 41 -5.16 3.98 2.59
N THR A 42 -6.43 3.55 2.59
CA THR A 42 -6.92 2.44 3.41
C THR A 42 -6.30 1.09 3.07
N PRO A 43 -6.23 0.63 1.79
CA PRO A 43 -5.55 -0.63 1.45
C PRO A 43 -4.09 -0.71 1.93
N GLN A 44 -3.29 0.33 1.70
CA GLN A 44 -1.87 0.32 2.11
C GLN A 44 -1.72 0.37 3.63
N ALA A 45 -2.52 1.23 4.29
CA ALA A 45 -2.50 1.33 5.75
C ALA A 45 -3.00 0.03 6.41
N PHE A 46 -3.95 -0.68 5.80
CA PHE A 46 -4.41 -1.98 6.28
C PHE A 46 -3.30 -3.03 6.21
N SER A 47 -2.62 -3.16 5.06
CA SER A 47 -1.48 -4.07 4.93
C SER A 47 -0.42 -3.78 6.00
N HIS A 48 0.01 -2.52 6.15
CA HIS A 48 0.96 -2.12 7.21
C HIS A 48 0.43 -2.41 8.61
N PHE A 49 -0.85 -2.13 8.89
CA PHE A 49 -1.48 -2.43 10.17
C PHE A 49 -1.41 -3.93 10.50
N THR A 50 -1.67 -4.82 9.54
CA THR A 50 -1.59 -6.28 9.78
C THR A 50 -0.18 -6.73 10.14
N PHE A 51 0.84 -6.11 9.55
CA PHE A 51 2.24 -6.36 9.89
C PHE A 51 2.57 -5.94 11.31
N GLU A 52 2.27 -4.70 11.68
CA GLU A 52 2.52 -4.20 13.04
C GLU A 52 1.72 -4.99 14.09
N ARG A 53 0.43 -5.21 13.84
CA ARG A 53 -0.46 -5.84 14.82
C ARG A 53 -0.16 -7.31 15.05
N SER A 54 0.43 -7.99 14.07
CA SER A 54 0.86 -9.39 14.21
C SER A 54 2.21 -9.56 14.92
N GLY A 55 2.86 -8.47 15.34
CA GLY A 55 4.22 -8.51 15.87
C GLY A 55 5.23 -8.88 14.79
N HIS A 56 5.02 -8.36 13.57
CA HIS A 56 5.89 -8.56 12.41
C HIS A 56 5.96 -10.01 11.91
N ARG A 57 4.96 -10.84 12.27
CA ARG A 57 4.94 -12.27 11.93
C ARG A 57 4.20 -12.59 10.63
N LEU A 58 3.26 -11.74 10.22
CA LEU A 58 2.56 -11.86 8.95
C LEU A 58 2.18 -10.50 8.39
N ILE A 59 1.88 -10.44 7.11
CA ILE A 59 1.26 -9.29 6.46
C ILE A 59 0.19 -9.77 5.48
N VAL A 60 -0.91 -9.04 5.40
CA VAL A 60 -1.98 -9.25 4.40
C VAL A 60 -1.79 -8.26 3.26
N VAL A 61 -1.68 -8.78 2.03
CA VAL A 61 -1.44 -8.06 0.77
C VAL A 61 -2.38 -8.58 -0.31
N ASP A 62 -2.16 -8.23 -1.59
CA ASP A 62 -3.12 -8.46 -2.69
C ASP A 62 -4.50 -7.88 -2.33
N ILE A 63 -4.52 -6.65 -1.82
CA ILE A 63 -5.79 -5.99 -1.48
C ILE A 63 -6.49 -5.60 -2.78
N GLN A 64 -7.61 -6.24 -3.06
CA GLN A 64 -8.35 -6.08 -4.31
C GLN A 64 -9.86 -6.29 -4.11
N GLY A 65 -10.68 -5.67 -4.95
CA GLY A 65 -12.14 -5.77 -4.89
C GLY A 65 -12.83 -4.51 -5.37
N VAL A 66 -14.01 -4.22 -4.82
CA VAL A 66 -14.80 -3.03 -5.16
C VAL A 66 -14.99 -2.14 -3.93
N GLY A 67 -14.50 -0.91 -4.00
CA GLY A 67 -14.58 0.04 -2.90
C GLY A 67 -13.86 -0.49 -1.64
N ASN A 68 -14.63 -0.75 -0.58
CA ASN A 68 -14.13 -1.31 0.69
C ASN A 68 -14.44 -2.80 0.87
N LEU A 69 -15.12 -3.42 -0.10
CA LEU A 69 -15.38 -4.85 -0.08
C LEU A 69 -14.30 -5.56 -0.88
N TRP A 70 -13.41 -6.24 -0.17
CA TRP A 70 -12.24 -6.91 -0.74
C TRP A 70 -12.41 -8.41 -0.79
N THR A 71 -11.67 -9.05 -1.69
CA THR A 71 -11.61 -10.50 -1.81
C THR A 71 -10.23 -10.97 -2.25
N ASP A 72 -10.01 -12.28 -2.18
CA ASP A 72 -8.81 -12.99 -2.61
C ASP A 72 -7.48 -12.35 -2.13
N PRO A 73 -7.30 -12.17 -0.80
CA PRO A 73 -6.07 -11.62 -0.26
C PRO A 73 -4.95 -12.67 -0.25
N GLN A 74 -3.70 -12.20 -0.24
CA GLN A 74 -2.53 -13.04 -0.01
C GLN A 74 -1.93 -12.73 1.37
N ILE A 75 -1.42 -13.75 2.04
CA ILE A 75 -0.70 -13.61 3.32
C ILE A 75 0.76 -14.03 3.13
N HIS A 76 1.68 -13.16 3.54
CA HIS A 76 3.08 -13.55 3.74
C HIS A 76 3.33 -13.81 5.21
N THR A 77 4.11 -14.84 5.54
CA THR A 77 4.50 -15.16 6.93
C THR A 77 6.02 -15.12 7.10
N PHE A 78 6.48 -14.85 8.31
CA PHE A 78 7.93 -14.79 8.61
C PHE A 78 8.67 -16.10 8.30
N ASP A 79 7.98 -17.25 8.38
CA ASP A 79 8.54 -18.58 8.10
C ASP A 79 8.31 -19.05 6.66
N GLY A 80 7.57 -18.27 5.85
CA GLY A 80 7.21 -18.62 4.47
C GLY A 80 6.33 -19.87 4.34
N LYS A 81 5.64 -20.28 5.42
CA LYS A 81 4.78 -21.48 5.44
C LYS A 81 3.30 -21.10 5.44
N SER A 82 2.47 -22.03 4.98
CA SER A 82 1.01 -21.88 4.88
C SER A 82 0.59 -20.81 3.86
N TYR A 83 -0.73 -20.66 3.65
CA TYR A 83 -1.35 -19.64 2.80
C TYR A 83 -1.00 -19.71 1.31
N GLY A 84 -0.68 -20.91 0.83
CA GLY A 84 -0.49 -21.22 -0.59
C GLY A 84 0.82 -20.70 -1.20
N ASP A 85 1.01 -21.00 -2.47
CA ASP A 85 2.25 -20.73 -3.20
C ASP A 85 2.53 -19.23 -3.40
N GLY A 86 1.52 -18.38 -3.20
CA GLY A 86 1.67 -16.92 -3.23
C GLY A 86 2.30 -16.33 -1.97
N ASN A 87 2.54 -17.13 -0.91
CA ASN A 87 3.30 -16.71 0.27
C ASN A 87 4.79 -16.64 -0.08
N LEU A 88 5.29 -15.43 -0.31
CA LEU A 88 6.70 -15.15 -0.61
C LEU A 88 7.53 -14.90 0.66
N GLY A 89 6.97 -15.18 1.83
CA GLY A 89 7.59 -15.03 3.13
C GLY A 89 8.17 -13.63 3.39
N ILE A 90 9.34 -13.58 4.03
CA ILE A 90 10.06 -12.33 4.32
C ILE A 90 10.38 -11.52 3.06
N ARG A 91 10.57 -12.18 1.90
CA ARG A 91 10.81 -11.49 0.63
C ARG A 91 9.58 -10.70 0.20
N GLY A 92 8.40 -11.30 0.32
CA GLY A 92 7.13 -10.62 0.04
C GLY A 92 6.90 -9.41 0.97
N MET A 93 7.22 -9.56 2.26
CA MET A 93 7.16 -8.46 3.23
C MET A 93 8.10 -7.32 2.85
N ALA A 94 9.37 -7.63 2.53
CA ALA A 94 10.34 -6.64 2.10
C ALA A 94 9.90 -5.92 0.81
N LEU A 95 9.36 -6.65 -0.17
CA LEU A 95 8.85 -6.06 -1.41
C LEU A 95 7.68 -5.09 -1.15
N PHE A 96 6.77 -5.44 -0.23
CA PHE A 96 5.72 -4.51 0.19
C PHE A 96 6.32 -3.24 0.79
N PHE A 97 7.23 -3.34 1.76
CA PHE A 97 7.79 -2.16 2.43
C PHE A 97 8.71 -1.31 1.55
N TYR A 98 9.35 -1.91 0.55
CA TYR A 98 10.13 -1.18 -0.44
C TYR A 98 9.29 -0.12 -1.17
N THR A 99 8.05 -0.47 -1.55
CA THR A 99 7.14 0.42 -2.28
C THR A 99 6.13 1.13 -1.38
N HIS A 100 5.87 0.63 -0.17
CA HIS A 100 4.94 1.26 0.77
C HIS A 100 5.43 2.64 1.19
N ARG A 101 4.51 3.60 1.20
CA ARG A 101 4.72 4.92 1.81
C ARG A 101 3.65 5.10 2.85
N CYS A 102 4.08 5.38 4.09
CA CYS A 102 3.14 5.70 5.16
C CYS A 102 2.28 6.89 4.72
N ASN A 103 0.98 6.77 4.98
CA ASN A 103 0.00 7.80 4.66
C ASN A 103 -0.68 8.28 5.96
N PRO A 104 -1.56 9.29 5.91
CA PRO A 104 -2.19 9.83 7.11
C PRO A 104 -2.92 8.79 7.98
N LEU A 105 -3.41 7.68 7.42
CA LEU A 105 -4.01 6.61 8.21
C LEU A 105 -2.97 5.79 8.98
N CYS A 106 -1.78 5.56 8.42
CA CYS A 106 -0.68 4.93 9.15
C CYS A 106 -0.32 5.74 10.40
N LEU A 107 -0.26 7.08 10.25
CA LEU A 107 0.00 7.99 11.37
C LEU A 107 -1.15 7.99 12.39
N ALA A 108 -2.40 8.09 11.93
CA ALA A 108 -3.57 8.07 12.80
C ALA A 108 -3.69 6.76 13.62
N LEU A 109 -3.24 5.64 13.03
CA LEU A 109 -3.17 4.33 13.69
C LEU A 109 -1.89 4.15 14.52
N SER A 110 -1.02 5.15 14.59
CA SER A 110 0.27 5.10 15.30
C SER A 110 1.16 3.92 14.87
N LEU A 111 1.20 3.63 13.56
CA LEU A 111 2.05 2.59 13.01
C LEU A 111 3.50 3.06 12.91
N SER A 112 4.45 2.19 13.27
CA SER A 112 5.87 2.45 13.13
C SER A 112 6.26 2.57 11.66
N ALA A 113 6.97 3.63 11.30
CA ALA A 113 7.53 3.73 9.94
C ALA A 113 8.59 2.63 9.74
N PHE A 114 8.55 1.95 8.60
CA PHE A 114 9.57 0.97 8.24
C PHE A 114 10.84 1.68 7.81
N ASP A 115 11.97 1.35 8.43
CA ASP A 115 13.22 2.04 8.17
C ASP A 115 13.92 1.47 6.92
N LEU A 116 13.68 2.13 5.77
CA LEU A 116 14.40 1.83 4.54
C LEU A 116 15.78 2.54 4.53
N PRO A 117 16.83 1.90 4.00
CA PRO A 117 18.11 2.57 3.80
C PRO A 117 17.96 3.74 2.79
N ILE A 118 18.83 4.75 2.93
CA ILE A 118 18.71 6.04 2.21
C ILE A 118 18.67 5.84 0.69
N ASN A 119 19.48 4.92 0.16
CA ASN A 119 19.51 4.59 -1.26
C ASN A 119 18.15 4.09 -1.78
N GLU A 120 17.42 3.29 -0.99
CA GLU A 120 16.09 2.77 -1.34
C GLU A 120 14.98 3.82 -1.17
N LYS A 121 15.14 4.72 -0.19
CA LYS A 121 14.26 5.89 -0.05
C LYS A 121 14.33 6.80 -1.28
N LEU A 122 15.51 6.92 -1.90
CA LEU A 122 15.76 7.77 -3.07
C LEU A 122 15.49 7.09 -4.43
N SER A 123 15.50 5.75 -4.50
CA SER A 123 15.34 5.00 -5.76
C SER A 123 13.88 4.75 -6.17
N THR A 124 12.91 5.02 -5.30
CA THR A 124 11.50 4.90 -5.67
C THR A 124 11.05 6.04 -6.58
N PRO A 125 10.26 5.76 -7.63
CA PRO A 125 9.87 6.77 -8.61
C PRO A 125 9.26 8.02 -7.97
N PHE A 126 9.81 9.14 -8.39
CA PHE A 126 9.51 10.51 -7.99
C PHE A 126 8.11 10.93 -8.47
N SER A 127 7.03 10.47 -7.80
CA SER A 127 5.66 10.93 -8.12
C SER A 127 4.95 11.67 -6.98
N GLN A 128 5.61 11.92 -5.83
CA GLN A 128 4.95 12.56 -4.67
C GLN A 128 5.72 13.70 -3.98
N LEU A 129 6.81 14.23 -4.55
CA LEU A 129 7.56 15.37 -3.97
C LEU A 129 7.00 16.76 -4.37
N SER A 130 5.73 16.87 -4.76
CA SER A 130 5.14 18.14 -5.19
C SER A 130 3.90 18.55 -4.39
N MET A 131 3.99 18.61 -3.06
CA MET A 131 2.97 19.31 -2.25
C MET A 131 3.48 20.09 -1.03
N GLU A 132 4.78 20.10 -0.71
CA GLU A 132 5.28 20.84 0.49
C GLU A 132 6.08 22.12 0.17
N ALA A 133 6.18 22.53 -1.10
CA ALA A 133 6.96 23.72 -1.48
C ALA A 133 6.14 25.00 -1.73
N ALA A 134 4.82 24.99 -1.53
CA ALA A 134 3.95 26.11 -1.95
C ALA A 134 3.56 27.12 -0.85
N ASP A 135 3.91 26.90 0.43
CA ASP A 135 3.40 27.74 1.54
C ASP A 135 4.43 28.65 2.23
N ASN A 136 5.67 28.73 1.74
CA ASN A 136 6.73 29.52 2.41
C ASN A 136 7.42 30.58 1.53
N GLN A 137 6.69 31.25 0.63
CA GLN A 137 7.22 32.44 -0.06
C GLN A 137 6.14 33.51 -0.29
N THR A 138 5.59 34.09 0.77
CA THR A 138 5.08 35.47 0.73
C THR A 138 5.16 36.06 2.13
N GLU A 139 6.34 36.54 2.54
CA GLU A 139 6.53 37.62 3.51
C GLU A 139 8.03 37.80 3.78
N ASN A 140 8.71 38.58 2.93
CA ASN A 140 9.85 39.42 3.34
C ASN A 140 10.38 40.28 2.18
N THR A 141 9.73 41.41 1.95
CA THR A 141 10.42 42.62 1.47
C THR A 141 9.71 43.83 2.05
N ASN A 142 10.11 44.24 3.26
CA ASN A 142 9.81 45.55 3.82
C ASN A 142 11.12 46.16 4.36
N GLY A 143 11.46 47.35 3.84
CA GLY A 143 12.59 48.20 4.27
C GLY A 143 13.87 47.93 3.48
N ILE A 144 14.47 48.87 2.75
CA ILE A 144 14.83 50.24 3.16
C ILE A 144 14.76 51.19 1.95
N SER A 145 14.44 52.45 2.28
CA SER A 145 14.05 53.60 1.48
C SER A 145 15.20 54.46 0.95
N ASP A 146 14.79 55.42 0.10
CA ASP A 146 15.38 56.75 -0.16
C ASP A 146 16.49 56.86 -1.24
N ASN A 147 16.55 57.84 -2.15
CA ASN A 147 15.71 58.99 -2.48
C ASN A 147 16.31 59.72 -3.72
N ASN A 148 15.49 60.53 -4.41
CA ASN A 148 15.84 61.73 -5.24
C ASN A 148 16.52 61.52 -6.61
N ASN A 149 16.30 62.28 -7.69
CA ASN A 149 15.45 63.43 -8.01
C ASN A 149 15.44 63.63 -9.56
N VAL A 150 14.28 64.01 -10.11
CA VAL A 150 14.02 65.04 -11.15
C VAL A 150 15.07 65.31 -12.25
N SER A 151 14.73 64.99 -13.51
CA SER A 151 14.46 65.92 -14.66
C SER A 151 14.25 65.12 -15.94
#